data_AF-A0A932XCU7-F1
#
_entry.id   AF-A0A932XCU7-F1
#
_cell.length_a   1.000
_cell.length_b   1.000
_cell.length_c   1.000
_cell.angle_alpha   90.00
_cell.angle_beta   90.00
_cell.angle_gamma   90.00
#
_symmetry.space_group_name_H-M   'P 1'
#
loop_
_entity.id
_entity.type
_entity.pdbx_description
1 polymer ?
#
loop_
_entity_poly.entity_id
_entity_poly.type
_entity_poly.pdbx_seq_one_letter_code
_entity_poly.pdbx_strand_id
1 'polypeptide(L)'
;MTEFTSFVQHIVLYTTNGALATLYIAWEHGTALVTLACFLWFLRGTPEGQRTWIAGAGGLAVVAALFAPPPVPVLLAGMAALGAGAVALDRFQPDALRWRVVGVLALYAAGALGYLGYSRYLAGVDAAAWAEAIGGQEQAQNTLAQGQAFLNTLATWGLWLILPLGYLSLLAQGLLAHPPLGERPAETIARVRTRGR
;
A
#
# COMPACT_ATOMS: atom_id res chain seq x y z
N MET A 1 -26.54 35.43 -32.78
CA MET A 1 -26.92 34.91 -31.45
C MET A 1 -26.77 33.39 -31.36
N THR A 2 -27.22 32.63 -32.35
CA THR A 2 -27.16 31.15 -32.39
C THR A 2 -25.75 30.56 -32.27
N GLU A 3 -24.74 31.15 -32.93
CA GLU A 3 -23.36 30.64 -32.84
C GLU A 3 -22.72 30.87 -31.47
N PHE A 4 -23.01 32.01 -30.83
CA PHE A 4 -22.52 32.32 -29.49
C PHE A 4 -23.12 31.35 -28.45
N THR A 5 -24.40 31.03 -28.55
CA THR A 5 -25.06 30.04 -27.68
C THR A 5 -24.48 28.64 -27.89
N SER A 6 -24.24 28.23 -29.14
CA SER A 6 -23.58 26.95 -29.45
C SER A 6 -22.16 26.89 -28.89
N PHE A 7 -21.37 27.95 -29.03
CA PHE A 7 -20.01 28.03 -28.51
C PHE A 7 -19.97 27.88 -26.97
N VAL A 8 -20.84 28.59 -26.25
CA VAL A 8 -20.94 28.49 -24.79
C VAL A 8 -21.36 27.07 -24.36
N GLN A 9 -22.30 26.44 -25.07
CA GLN A 9 -22.70 25.05 -24.81
C GLN A 9 -21.55 24.06 -24.99
N HIS A 10 -20.75 24.21 -26.04
CA HIS A 10 -19.58 23.36 -26.27
C HIS A 10 -18.55 23.53 -25.16
N ILE A 11 -18.23 24.77 -24.74
CA ILE A 11 -17.31 25.01 -23.62
C ILE A 11 -17.79 24.27 -22.37
N VAL A 12 -19.05 24.47 -21.98
CA VAL A 12 -19.62 23.85 -20.78
C VAL A 12 -19.56 22.33 -20.85
N LEU A 13 -19.92 21.74 -21.99
CA LEU A 13 -19.82 20.30 -22.22
C LEU A 13 -18.38 19.78 -22.09
N TYR A 14 -17.42 20.42 -22.75
CA TYR A 14 -16.02 19.99 -22.68
C TYR A 14 -15.43 20.12 -21.28
N THR A 15 -15.67 21.23 -20.59
CA THR A 15 -15.18 21.41 -19.21
C THR A 15 -15.81 20.41 -18.24
N THR A 16 -17.11 20.13 -18.40
CA THR A 16 -17.82 19.18 -17.55
C THR A 16 -17.34 17.76 -17.80
N ASN A 17 -17.22 17.36 -19.08
CA ASN A 17 -16.71 16.06 -19.45
C ASN A 17 -15.26 15.86 -19.01
N GLY A 18 -14.41 16.87 -19.13
CA GLY A 18 -13.03 16.83 -18.62
C GLY A 18 -12.97 16.66 -17.10
N ALA A 19 -13.82 17.39 -16.36
CA ALA A 19 -13.91 17.25 -14.91
C ALA A 19 -14.41 15.86 -14.50
N LEU A 20 -15.46 15.34 -15.16
CA LEU A 20 -16.00 14.00 -14.91
C LEU A 20 -14.97 12.91 -15.22
N ALA A 21 -14.26 13.01 -16.34
CA ALA A 21 -13.20 12.06 -16.68
C ALA A 21 -12.08 12.07 -15.63
N THR A 22 -11.69 13.25 -15.14
CA THR A 22 -10.69 13.37 -14.08
C THR A 22 -11.16 12.74 -12.77
N LEU A 23 -12.41 12.99 -12.38
CA LEU A 23 -13.01 12.38 -11.18
C LEU A 23 -13.12 10.86 -11.30
N TYR A 24 -13.50 10.37 -12.47
CA TYR A 24 -13.58 8.93 -12.74
C TYR A 24 -12.21 8.25 -12.62
N ILE A 25 -11.18 8.80 -13.26
CA ILE A 25 -9.81 8.29 -13.17
C ILE A 25 -9.28 8.36 -11.72
N ALA A 26 -9.58 9.46 -11.02
CA ALA A 26 -9.21 9.61 -9.61
C ALA A 26 -9.91 8.60 -8.72
N TRP A 27 -11.16 8.24 -9.03
CA TRP A 27 -11.90 7.19 -8.33
C TRP A 27 -11.31 5.80 -8.60
N GLU A 28 -11.02 5.47 -9.86
CA GLU A 28 -10.38 4.19 -10.22
C GLU A 28 -9.00 4.01 -9.56
N HIS A 29 -8.28 5.12 -9.33
CA HIS A 29 -6.96 5.11 -8.68
C HIS A 29 -6.98 5.65 -7.25
N GLY A 30 -8.14 5.75 -6.62
CA GLY A 30 -8.29 6.38 -5.30
C GLY A 30 -7.41 5.75 -4.23
N THR A 31 -7.27 4.42 -4.25
CA THR A 31 -6.38 3.68 -3.34
C THR A 31 -4.91 4.02 -3.56
N ALA A 32 -4.46 4.09 -4.81
CA ALA A 32 -3.09 4.49 -5.14
C ALA A 32 -2.79 5.94 -4.74
N LEU A 33 -3.76 6.85 -4.90
CA LEU A 33 -3.66 8.23 -4.44
C LEU A 33 -3.54 8.32 -2.91
N VAL A 34 -4.32 7.53 -2.17
CA VAL A 34 -4.21 7.43 -0.70
C VAL A 34 -2.83 6.90 -0.30
N THR A 35 -2.38 5.80 -0.91
CA THR A 35 -1.04 5.25 -0.67
C THR A 35 0.04 6.29 -0.94
N LEU A 36 -0.01 6.99 -2.07
CA LEU A 36 0.92 8.05 -2.42
C LEU A 36 0.90 9.18 -1.37
N ALA A 37 -0.28 9.65 -0.98
CA ALA A 37 -0.43 10.69 0.02
C ALA A 37 0.19 10.30 1.38
N CYS A 38 -0.03 9.05 1.83
CA CYS A 38 0.59 8.53 3.05
C CYS A 38 2.12 8.46 2.95
N PHE A 39 2.68 8.03 1.82
CA PHE A 39 4.12 7.98 1.63
C PHE A 39 4.77 9.36 1.50
N LEU A 40 4.09 10.33 0.87
CA LEU A 40 4.52 11.73 0.88
C LEU A 40 4.50 12.31 2.30
N TRP A 41 3.52 11.93 3.11
CA TRP A 41 3.48 12.30 4.53
C TRP A 41 4.64 11.69 5.32
N PHE A 42 4.93 10.40 5.12
CA PHE A 42 6.10 9.76 5.74
C PHE A 42 7.40 10.47 5.35
N LEU A 43 7.58 10.80 4.07
CA LEU A 43 8.77 11.50 3.57
C LEU A 43 8.98 12.86 4.23
N ARG A 44 7.92 13.65 4.45
CA ARG A 44 8.01 14.98 5.07
C ARG A 44 8.62 14.93 6.48
N GLY A 45 8.29 13.90 7.26
CA GLY A 45 8.77 13.76 8.64
C GLY A 45 10.14 13.09 8.78
N THR A 46 10.77 12.65 7.68
CA THR A 46 11.89 11.70 7.73
C THR A 46 13.27 12.37 7.70
N PRO A 47 14.23 11.91 8.53
CA PRO A 47 15.63 12.35 8.48
C PRO A 47 16.28 12.11 7.13
N GLU A 48 17.23 12.98 6.73
CA GLU A 48 17.81 12.97 5.38
C GLU A 48 18.37 11.60 4.94
N GLY A 49 19.06 10.89 5.83
CA GLY A 49 19.65 9.58 5.54
C GLY A 49 18.64 8.47 5.22
N GLN A 50 17.35 8.64 5.57
CA GLN A 50 16.30 7.64 5.31
C GLN A 50 15.38 8.02 4.15
N ARG A 51 15.47 9.24 3.61
CA ARG A 51 14.55 9.74 2.57
C ARG A 51 14.57 8.91 1.30
N THR A 52 15.75 8.53 0.82
CA THR A 52 15.89 7.72 -0.40
C THR A 52 15.25 6.35 -0.24
N TRP A 53 15.42 5.71 0.93
CA TRP A 53 14.77 4.44 1.23
C TRP A 53 13.24 4.58 1.24
N ILE A 54 12.69 5.56 1.95
CA ILE A 54 11.24 5.76 2.02
C ILE A 54 10.67 6.12 0.64
N ALA A 55 11.41 6.89 -0.17
CA ALA A 55 11.00 7.20 -1.54
C ALA A 55 10.94 5.93 -2.41
N GLY A 56 11.95 5.06 -2.31
CA GLY A 56 11.96 3.77 -3.01
C GLY A 56 10.83 2.85 -2.56
N ALA A 57 10.63 2.72 -1.24
CA ALA A 57 9.52 1.97 -0.66
C ALA A 57 8.15 2.53 -1.09
N GLY A 58 8.02 3.85 -1.13
CA GLY A 58 6.81 4.53 -1.61
C GLY A 58 6.55 4.30 -3.09
N GLY A 59 7.59 4.37 -3.93
CA GLY A 59 7.49 4.02 -5.35
C GLY A 59 7.00 2.59 -5.54
N LEU A 60 7.60 1.63 -4.81
CA LEU A 60 7.19 0.23 -4.83
C LEU A 60 5.72 0.04 -4.39
N ALA A 61 5.32 0.71 -3.31
CA ALA A 61 3.96 0.64 -2.80
C ALA A 61 2.93 1.26 -3.77
N VAL A 62 3.26 2.37 -4.43
CA VAL A 62 2.38 2.97 -5.43
C VAL A 62 2.26 2.06 -6.66
N VAL A 63 3.36 1.46 -7.12
CA VAL A 63 3.31 0.46 -8.21
C VAL A 63 2.43 -0.73 -7.82
N ALA A 64 2.56 -1.24 -6.59
CA ALA A 64 1.66 -2.28 -6.09
C ALA A 64 0.19 -1.82 -6.06
N ALA A 65 -0.11 -0.62 -5.58
CA ALA A 65 -1.48 -0.10 -5.53
C ALA A 65 -2.10 0.10 -6.92
N LEU A 66 -1.29 0.38 -7.95
CA LEU A 66 -1.76 0.55 -9.33
C LEU A 66 -2.02 -0.76 -10.07
N PHE A 67 -1.21 -1.80 -9.80
CA PHE A 67 -1.19 -2.99 -10.65
C PHE A 67 -1.60 -4.29 -9.95
N ALA A 68 -1.52 -4.36 -8.63
CA ALA A 68 -1.91 -5.57 -7.91
C ALA A 68 -3.43 -5.76 -7.95
N PRO A 69 -3.91 -7.02 -8.06
CA PRO A 69 -5.32 -7.28 -8.14
C PRO A 69 -6.03 -6.98 -6.81
N PRO A 70 -7.33 -6.65 -6.82
CA PRO A 70 -8.13 -6.54 -5.61
C PRO A 70 -8.03 -7.81 -4.77
N PRO A 71 -8.04 -7.71 -3.42
CA PRO A 71 -8.24 -6.52 -2.59
C PRO A 71 -6.95 -5.75 -2.22
N VAL A 72 -5.79 -6.10 -2.79
CA VAL A 72 -4.48 -5.58 -2.36
C VAL A 72 -4.40 -4.05 -2.33
N PRO A 73 -4.85 -3.29 -3.36
CA PRO A 73 -4.74 -1.83 -3.32
C PRO A 73 -5.48 -1.20 -2.13
N VAL A 74 -6.66 -1.74 -1.78
CA VAL A 74 -7.46 -1.25 -0.65
C VAL A 74 -6.77 -1.55 0.67
N LEU A 75 -6.25 -2.78 0.82
CA LEU A 75 -5.52 -3.18 2.02
C LEU A 75 -4.25 -2.36 2.21
N LEU A 76 -3.47 -2.18 1.16
CA LEU A 76 -2.24 -1.38 1.20
C LEU A 76 -2.53 0.09 1.56
N ALA A 77 -3.56 0.69 0.96
CA ALA A 77 -3.99 2.05 1.30
C ALA A 77 -4.44 2.16 2.76
N GLY A 78 -5.24 1.21 3.25
CA GLY A 78 -5.68 1.15 4.64
C GLY A 78 -4.51 0.98 5.62
N MET A 79 -3.59 0.06 5.33
CA MET A 79 -2.39 -0.14 6.15
C MET A 79 -1.49 1.10 6.17
N ALA A 80 -1.31 1.78 5.04
CA ALA A 80 -0.54 3.01 4.95
C ALA A 80 -1.19 4.16 5.76
N ALA A 81 -2.51 4.31 5.66
CA ALA A 81 -3.26 5.32 6.42
C ALA A 81 -3.19 5.06 7.93
N LEU A 82 -3.41 3.81 8.36
CA LEU A 82 -3.29 3.43 9.77
C LEU A 82 -1.86 3.60 10.29
N GLY A 83 -0.85 3.30 9.47
CA GLY A 83 0.55 3.55 9.80
C GLY A 83 0.87 5.03 9.98
N ALA A 84 0.36 5.87 9.08
CA ALA A 84 0.52 7.32 9.18
C ALA A 84 -0.15 7.86 10.46
N GLY A 85 -1.36 7.39 10.76
CA GLY A 85 -2.05 7.71 12.00
C GLY A 85 -1.26 7.28 13.24
N ALA A 86 -0.75 6.05 13.27
CA ALA A 86 0.04 5.54 14.39
C ALA A 86 1.33 6.34 14.61
N VAL A 87 2.08 6.65 13.54
CA VAL A 87 3.28 7.49 13.62
C VAL A 87 2.95 8.91 14.09
N ALA A 88 1.79 9.45 13.71
CA ALA A 88 1.36 10.78 14.16
C ALA A 88 0.98 10.80 15.66
N LEU A 89 0.49 9.67 16.18
CA LEU A 89 0.11 9.51 17.59
C LEU A 89 1.31 9.19 18.50
N ASP A 90 2.36 8.57 17.98
CA ASP A 90 3.56 8.23 18.76
C ASP A 90 4.39 9.49 19.08
N ARG A 91 4.42 9.87 20.37
CA ARG A 91 5.19 11.01 20.88
C ARG A 91 6.58 10.65 21.39
N PHE A 92 6.90 9.36 21.51
CA PHE A 92 8.12 8.88 22.12
C PHE A 92 9.17 8.53 21.08
N GLN A 93 8.81 7.71 20.07
CA GLN A 93 9.74 7.21 19.06
C GLN A 93 9.15 7.20 17.63
N PRO A 94 8.61 8.34 17.14
CA PRO A 94 7.93 8.40 15.85
C PRO A 94 8.83 7.97 14.67
N ASP A 95 10.13 8.25 14.72
CA ASP A 95 11.05 7.88 13.64
C ASP A 95 11.29 6.36 13.57
N ALA A 96 11.42 5.70 14.73
CA ALA A 96 11.58 4.25 14.79
C ALA A 96 10.30 3.54 14.33
N LEU A 97 9.14 4.04 14.77
CA LEU A 97 7.85 3.51 14.32
C LEU A 97 7.65 3.72 12.81
N ARG A 98 7.99 4.91 12.29
CA ARG A 98 7.92 5.20 10.85
C ARG A 98 8.78 4.26 10.02
N TRP A 99 10.02 4.02 10.45
CA TRP A 99 10.91 3.06 9.80
C TRP A 99 10.30 1.66 9.72
N ARG A 100 9.75 1.17 10.84
CA ARG A 100 9.10 -0.15 10.90
C ARG A 100 7.87 -0.21 9.99
N VAL A 101 7.02 0.82 10.03
CA VAL A 101 5.82 0.93 9.20
C VAL A 101 6.18 0.86 7.73
N VAL A 102 7.10 1.72 7.27
CA VAL A 102 7.52 1.76 5.87
C VAL A 102 8.17 0.45 5.44
N GLY A 103 9.00 -0.16 6.29
CA GLY A 103 9.62 -1.45 6.01
C GLY A 103 8.59 -2.56 5.78
N VAL A 104 7.57 -2.66 6.63
CA VAL A 104 6.50 -3.67 6.47
C VAL A 104 5.64 -3.38 5.23
N LEU A 105 5.30 -2.11 4.97
CA LEU A 105 4.56 -1.73 3.76
C LEU A 105 5.35 -2.06 2.48
N ALA A 106 6.67 -1.87 2.48
CA ALA A 106 7.53 -2.23 1.36
C ALA A 106 7.55 -3.76 1.13
N LEU A 107 7.65 -4.55 2.21
CA LEU A 107 7.59 -6.02 2.12
C LEU A 107 6.22 -6.49 1.63
N TYR A 108 5.14 -5.88 2.10
CA TYR A 108 3.79 -6.17 1.64
C TYR A 108 3.63 -5.87 0.14
N ALA A 109 4.10 -4.71 -0.31
CA ALA A 109 4.08 -4.32 -1.72
C ALA A 109 4.92 -5.25 -2.59
N ALA A 110 6.12 -5.64 -2.13
CA ALA A 110 6.96 -6.63 -2.81
C ALA A 110 6.24 -7.99 -2.94
N GLY A 111 5.62 -8.48 -1.85
CA GLY A 111 4.86 -9.73 -1.86
C GLY A 111 3.66 -9.68 -2.81
N ALA A 112 2.94 -8.56 -2.84
CA ALA A 112 1.84 -8.32 -3.77
C ALA A 112 2.28 -8.33 -5.24
N LEU A 113 3.40 -7.67 -5.56
CA LEU A 113 3.96 -7.68 -6.91
C LEU A 113 4.53 -9.05 -7.28
N GLY A 114 5.11 -9.78 -6.32
CA GLY A 114 5.50 -11.17 -6.51
C GLY A 114 4.31 -12.06 -6.87
N TYR A 115 3.19 -11.93 -6.14
CA TYR A 115 1.95 -12.63 -6.46
C TYR A 115 1.41 -12.24 -7.86
N LEU A 116 1.40 -10.95 -8.20
CA LEU A 116 1.00 -10.49 -9.53
C LEU A 116 1.88 -11.07 -10.64
N GLY A 117 3.20 -11.03 -10.47
CA GLY A 117 4.15 -11.54 -11.46
C GLY A 117 4.02 -13.05 -11.64
N TYR A 118 3.94 -13.79 -10.53
CA TYR A 118 3.89 -15.25 -10.57
C TYR A 118 2.52 -15.78 -11.03
N SER A 119 1.42 -15.11 -10.68
CA SER A 119 0.09 -15.45 -11.22
C SER A 119 0.01 -15.21 -12.74
N ARG A 120 0.56 -14.10 -13.23
CA ARG A 120 0.66 -13.84 -14.68
C ARG A 120 1.55 -14.85 -15.39
N TYR A 121 2.67 -15.23 -14.78
CA TYR A 121 3.54 -16.28 -15.31
C TYR A 121 2.75 -17.59 -15.47
N LEU A 122 2.08 -18.07 -14.43
CA LEU A 122 1.29 -19.31 -14.51
C LEU A 122 0.14 -19.24 -15.51
N ALA A 123 -0.47 -18.06 -15.71
CA ALA A 123 -1.52 -17.88 -16.71
C ALA A 123 -0.99 -17.95 -18.15
N GLY A 124 0.29 -17.64 -18.37
CA GLY A 124 0.94 -17.71 -19.68
C GLY A 124 1.59 -19.05 -20.01
N VAL A 125 1.61 -20.01 -19.07
CA VAL A 125 2.18 -21.34 -19.30
C VAL A 125 1.22 -22.17 -20.17
N ASP A 126 1.71 -22.62 -21.32
CA ASP A 126 0.96 -23.51 -22.20
C ASP A 126 0.94 -24.94 -21.66
N ALA A 127 -0.25 -25.46 -21.36
CA ALA A 127 -0.44 -26.82 -20.88
C ALA A 127 0.03 -27.88 -21.90
N ALA A 128 -0.03 -27.58 -23.21
CA ALA A 128 0.42 -28.50 -24.25
C ALA A 128 1.93 -28.74 -24.19
N ALA A 129 2.71 -27.71 -23.89
CA ALA A 129 4.16 -27.82 -23.71
C ALA A 129 4.55 -28.67 -22.49
N TRP A 130 3.67 -28.78 -21.49
CA TRP A 130 3.88 -29.56 -20.28
C TRP A 130 3.30 -30.98 -20.35
N ALA A 131 2.40 -31.24 -21.31
CA ALA A 131 1.75 -32.53 -21.49
C ALA A 131 2.74 -33.66 -21.78
N GLU A 132 3.78 -33.40 -22.56
CA GLU A 132 4.85 -34.37 -22.84
C GLU A 132 5.66 -34.71 -21.58
N ALA A 133 5.84 -33.76 -20.67
CA ALA A 133 6.62 -33.94 -19.45
C ALA A 133 5.83 -34.57 -18.29
N ILE A 134 4.52 -34.31 -18.20
CA ILE A 134 3.66 -34.75 -17.08
C ILE A 134 2.85 -36.01 -17.43
N GLY A 135 2.91 -36.48 -18.68
CA GLY A 135 2.30 -37.76 -19.09
C GLY A 135 0.88 -37.63 -19.64
N GLY A 136 0.51 -36.46 -20.15
CA GLY A 136 -0.77 -36.22 -20.83
C GLY A 136 -1.33 -34.81 -20.64
N GLN A 137 -2.20 -34.39 -21.58
CA GLN A 137 -2.82 -33.06 -21.59
C GLN A 137 -3.70 -32.81 -20.36
N GLU A 138 -4.51 -33.79 -19.98
CA GLU A 138 -5.41 -33.70 -18.82
C GLU A 138 -4.63 -33.56 -17.51
N GLN A 139 -3.59 -34.37 -17.33
CA GLN A 139 -2.72 -34.29 -16.16
C GLN A 139 -2.03 -32.93 -16.04
N ALA A 140 -1.47 -32.41 -17.15
CA ALA A 140 -0.82 -31.10 -17.16
C ALA A 140 -1.79 -29.96 -16.81
N GLN A 141 -3.00 -29.98 -17.36
CA GLN A 141 -4.05 -28.99 -17.02
C GLN A 141 -4.43 -29.05 -15.54
N ASN A 142 -4.63 -30.26 -15.00
CA ASN A 142 -4.98 -30.45 -13.59
C ASN A 142 -3.87 -29.96 -12.65
N THR A 143 -2.60 -30.23 -12.97
CA THR A 143 -1.45 -29.75 -12.18
C THR A 143 -1.35 -28.22 -12.20
N LEU A 144 -1.52 -27.58 -13.36
CA LEU A 144 -1.49 -26.10 -13.46
C LEU A 144 -2.64 -25.47 -12.68
N ALA A 145 -3.85 -26.03 -12.78
CA ALA A 145 -5.01 -25.57 -12.02
C ALA A 145 -4.78 -25.71 -10.51
N GLN A 146 -4.17 -26.81 -10.05
CA GLN A 146 -3.82 -27.01 -8.65
C GLN A 146 -2.79 -25.98 -8.17
N GLY A 147 -1.76 -25.69 -8.98
CA GLY A 147 -0.76 -24.66 -8.66
C GLY A 147 -1.38 -23.26 -8.51
N GLN A 148 -2.28 -22.89 -9.42
CA GLN A 148 -3.02 -21.62 -9.33
C GLN A 148 -3.91 -21.57 -8.08
N ALA A 149 -4.61 -22.66 -7.76
CA ALA A 149 -5.43 -22.75 -6.56
C ALA A 149 -4.60 -22.63 -5.26
N PHE A 150 -3.42 -23.25 -5.23
CA PHE A 150 -2.49 -23.15 -4.11
C PHE A 150 -1.99 -21.72 -3.92
N LEU A 151 -1.58 -21.04 -4.99
CA LEU A 151 -1.18 -19.63 -4.92
C LEU A 151 -2.30 -18.73 -4.43
N ASN A 152 -3.53 -18.93 -4.91
CA ASN A 152 -4.66 -18.13 -4.47
C ASN A 152 -4.94 -18.33 -2.98
N THR A 153 -4.76 -19.56 -2.48
CA THR A 153 -4.83 -19.87 -1.05
C THR A 153 -3.74 -19.13 -0.28
N LEU A 154 -2.49 -19.15 -0.76
CA LEU A 154 -1.39 -18.41 -0.15
C LEU A 154 -1.64 -16.90 -0.13
N ALA A 155 -2.18 -16.32 -1.21
CA ALA A 155 -2.52 -14.90 -1.27
C ALA A 155 -3.63 -14.56 -0.27
N THR A 156 -4.67 -15.39 -0.21
CA THR A 156 -5.80 -15.22 0.72
C THR A 156 -5.33 -15.20 2.17
N TRP A 157 -4.55 -16.20 2.58
CA TRP A 157 -4.09 -16.27 3.95
C TRP A 157 -2.96 -15.30 4.23
N GLY A 158 -1.95 -15.24 3.38
CA GLY A 158 -0.76 -14.42 3.57
C GLY A 158 -1.03 -12.94 3.35
N LEU A 159 -1.37 -12.55 2.12
CA LEU A 159 -1.50 -11.14 1.72
C LEU A 159 -2.79 -10.50 2.22
N TRP A 160 -3.89 -11.23 2.34
CA TRP A 160 -5.17 -10.58 2.69
C TRP A 160 -5.49 -10.61 4.17
N LEU A 161 -5.01 -11.62 4.91
CA LEU A 161 -5.39 -11.82 6.31
C LEU A 161 -4.20 -11.71 7.28
N ILE A 162 -3.23 -12.61 7.18
CA ILE A 162 -2.14 -12.74 8.16
C ILE A 162 -1.24 -11.51 8.16
N LEU A 163 -0.75 -11.05 6.99
CA LEU A 163 0.17 -9.90 6.95
C LEU A 163 -0.51 -8.60 7.40
N PRO A 164 -1.72 -8.24 6.95
CA PRO A 164 -2.42 -7.06 7.47
C PRO A 164 -2.68 -7.14 8.98
N LEU A 165 -3.13 -8.28 9.51
CA LEU A 165 -3.37 -8.45 10.95
C LEU A 165 -2.07 -8.39 11.76
N GLY A 166 -0.99 -9.03 11.29
CA GLY A 166 0.32 -8.96 11.92
C GLY A 166 0.86 -7.53 11.96
N TYR A 167 0.64 -6.76 10.89
CA TYR A 167 0.96 -5.35 10.85
C TYR A 167 0.16 -4.53 11.86
N LEU A 168 -1.15 -4.75 11.98
CA LEU A 168 -1.98 -4.08 13.00
C LEU A 168 -1.52 -4.40 14.43
N SER A 169 -1.14 -5.66 14.69
CA SER A 169 -0.55 -6.05 15.97
C SER A 169 0.75 -5.28 16.25
N LEU A 170 1.62 -5.12 15.24
CA LEU A 170 2.84 -4.34 15.37
C LEU A 170 2.55 -2.86 15.69
N LEU A 171 1.57 -2.25 15.02
CA LEU A 171 1.15 -0.87 15.31
C LEU A 171 0.64 -0.74 16.74
N ALA A 172 -0.22 -1.66 17.18
CA ALA A 172 -0.73 -1.68 18.54
C ALA A 172 0.40 -1.82 19.57
N GLN A 173 1.35 -2.72 19.34
CA GLN A 173 2.53 -2.85 20.20
C GLN A 173 3.37 -1.58 20.23
N GLY A 174 3.57 -0.91 19.08
CA GLY A 174 4.31 0.36 19.03
C GLY A 174 3.64 1.47 19.82
N LEU A 175 2.33 1.62 19.69
CA LEU A 175 1.56 2.65 20.39
C LEU A 175 1.39 2.36 21.89
N LEU A 176 1.24 1.10 22.27
CA LEU A 176 1.00 0.68 23.65
C LEU A 176 2.30 0.37 24.42
N ALA A 177 3.46 0.42 23.76
CA ALA A 177 4.76 0.22 24.41
C ALA A 177 5.10 1.30 25.43
N HIS A 178 4.46 2.48 25.32
CA HIS A 178 4.70 3.60 26.20
C HIS A 178 3.40 4.08 26.84
N PRO A 179 3.41 4.45 28.14
CA PRO A 179 2.22 4.98 28.80
C PRO A 179 1.76 6.27 28.11
N PRO A 180 0.44 6.56 28.06
CA PRO A 180 -0.12 7.75 27.44
C PRO A 180 0.14 8.98 28.31
N LEU A 181 1.40 9.33 28.47
CA LEU A 181 1.80 10.60 29.07
C LEU A 181 1.61 11.68 28.01
N GLY A 182 0.89 12.74 28.35
CA GLY A 182 0.68 13.87 27.44
C GLY A 182 1.97 14.62 27.12
N GLU A 183 3.00 14.46 27.94
CA GLU A 183 4.26 15.22 27.86
C GLU A 183 5.33 14.46 27.10
N ARG A 184 6.11 15.19 26.31
CA ARG A 184 7.21 14.60 25.54
C ARG A 184 8.33 14.17 26.50
N PRO A 185 9.09 13.11 26.17
CA PRO A 185 10.25 12.70 26.98
C PRO A 185 11.21 13.84 27.31
N ALA A 186 11.45 14.73 26.35
CA ALA A 186 12.30 15.90 26.54
C ALA A 186 11.77 16.87 27.60
N GLU A 187 10.45 17.06 27.70
CA GLU A 187 9.79 17.91 28.70
C GLU A 187 9.88 17.28 30.10
N THR A 188 9.72 15.95 30.18
CA THR A 188 9.93 15.18 31.41
C THR A 188 11.37 15.29 31.89
N ILE A 189 12.34 15.10 31.01
CA ILE A 189 13.77 15.24 31.33
C ILE A 189 14.09 16.67 31.77
N ALA A 190 13.62 17.67 31.02
CA ALA A 190 13.83 19.08 31.33
C ALA A 190 13.29 19.43 32.72
N ARG A 191 12.06 19.03 33.04
CA ARG A 191 11.44 19.27 34.35
C ARG A 191 12.18 18.60 35.50
N VAL A 192 12.65 17.36 35.33
CA VAL A 192 13.45 16.67 36.36
C VAL A 192 14.78 17.41 36.56
N ARG A 193 15.42 17.83 35.46
CA ARG A 193 16.68 18.57 35.50
C ARG A 193 16.54 19.95 36.14
N THR A 194 15.41 20.63 35.96
CA THR A 194 15.13 21.95 36.58
C THR A 194 14.71 21.85 38.04
N ARG A 195 14.21 20.70 38.52
CA ARG A 195 13.88 20.48 39.95
C ARG A 195 15.09 20.17 40.83
N GLY A 196 16.22 19.80 40.23
CA GLY A 196 17.48 19.51 40.94
C GLY A 196 18.38 20.74 41.17
N ARG A 197 17.90 21.95 40.87
CA ARG A 197 18.50 23.24 41.23
C ARG A 197 17.55 23.98 42.15
#